data_AF-A0A0D0CUG0-F1
#
_entry.id   AF-A0A0D0CUG0-F1
#
_cell.length_a   1.000
_cell.length_b   1.000
_cell.length_c   1.000
_cell.angle_alpha   90.00
_cell.angle_beta   90.00
_cell.angle_gamma   90.00
#
_symmetry.space_group_name_H-M   'P 1'
#
loop_
_entity.id
_entity.type
_entity.pdbx_description
1 polymer ?
#
loop_
_entity_poly.entity_id
_entity_poly.type
_entity_poly.pdbx_seq_one_letter_code
_entity_poly.pdbx_strand_id
1 'polypeptide(L)'
;MGKYNHIPMLTGTENYHAWRTNMKYALGAEDLWCHINTGTDPLDPLNFVSIKPLPAVVTQPTDIETTAIRNWLVDDIKMKGFIHHFLSTPIRQMIPDDQELIGCHYGRKNLGTQFIIRKQLAALHMKDAPDASRYMGEHLSLRCRLLEMGTNFSKEESVFQLLTRLPQHPEWRMFKSQIEQCLHNEYSGTVITSTLNNGSSISATFQHNPMTFESCSTRICGEASRQMNEKH
;
A
#
# COMPACT_ATOMS: atom_id res chain seq x y z
N MET A 1 -23.71 23.88 -15.52
CA MET A 1 -23.31 22.88 -14.50
C MET A 1 -21.84 23.11 -14.18
N GLY A 2 -21.45 23.15 -12.91
CA GLY A 2 -20.07 23.47 -12.50
C GLY A 2 -19.09 22.32 -12.77
N LYS A 3 -17.83 22.66 -13.07
CA LYS A 3 -16.72 21.72 -13.40
C LYS A 3 -16.56 20.58 -12.38
N TYR A 4 -16.93 20.82 -11.12
CA TYR A 4 -16.69 19.92 -9.98
C TYR A 4 -17.94 19.39 -9.30
N ASN A 5 -19.10 19.47 -9.96
CA ASN A 5 -20.38 19.01 -9.39
C ASN A 5 -20.42 17.50 -9.06
N HIS A 6 -19.49 16.70 -9.59
CA HIS A 6 -19.37 15.26 -9.34
C HIS A 6 -18.60 14.93 -8.06
N ILE A 7 -17.92 15.91 -7.43
CA ILE A 7 -17.20 15.70 -6.17
C ILE A 7 -18.21 15.82 -5.02
N PRO A 8 -18.45 14.76 -4.25
CA PRO A 8 -19.36 14.84 -3.10
C PRO A 8 -18.78 15.77 -2.04
N MET A 9 -19.60 16.30 -1.15
CA MET A 9 -19.12 17.00 0.04
C MET A 9 -18.71 15.97 1.10
N LEU A 10 -17.57 16.16 1.77
CA LEU A 10 -17.16 15.30 2.87
C LEU A 10 -18.09 15.53 4.07
N THR A 11 -18.80 14.48 4.48
CA THR A 11 -19.76 14.51 5.60
C THR A 11 -19.34 13.64 6.76
N GLY A 12 -18.52 12.63 6.50
CA GLY A 12 -18.08 11.69 7.51
C GLY A 12 -17.12 10.63 6.96
N THR A 13 -16.90 9.58 7.75
CA THR A 13 -16.01 8.48 7.38
C THR A 13 -16.60 7.59 6.28
N GLU A 14 -17.93 7.55 6.17
CA GLU A 14 -18.67 6.73 5.23
C GLU A 14 -18.41 7.12 3.76
N ASN A 15 -18.22 8.40 3.47
CA ASN A 15 -17.99 8.89 2.12
C ASN A 15 -16.55 9.36 1.89
N TYR A 16 -15.67 9.26 2.89
CA TYR A 16 -14.28 9.71 2.82
C TYR A 16 -13.49 9.10 1.66
N HIS A 17 -13.61 7.80 1.41
CA HIS A 17 -12.86 7.16 0.33
C HIS A 17 -13.29 7.66 -1.05
N ALA A 18 -14.59 7.75 -1.31
CA ALA A 18 -15.10 8.29 -2.57
C ALA A 18 -14.72 9.76 -2.74
N TRP A 19 -14.86 10.56 -1.67
CA TRP A 19 -14.41 11.94 -1.63
C TRP A 19 -12.93 12.08 -1.95
N ARG A 20 -12.06 11.30 -1.30
CA ARG A 20 -10.60 11.34 -1.48
C ARG A 20 -10.21 10.99 -2.91
N THR A 21 -10.81 9.95 -3.49
CA THR A 21 -10.53 9.56 -4.88
C THR A 21 -10.93 10.66 -5.86
N ASN A 22 -12.12 11.23 -5.71
CA ASN A 22 -12.57 12.32 -6.58
C ASN A 22 -11.72 13.59 -6.41
N MET A 23 -11.33 13.88 -5.17
CA MET A 23 -10.44 15.01 -4.85
C MET A 23 -9.05 14.82 -5.48
N LYS A 24 -8.51 13.59 -5.47
CA LYS A 24 -7.24 13.26 -6.14
C LYS A 24 -7.27 13.62 -7.62
N TYR A 25 -8.31 13.20 -8.34
CA TYR A 25 -8.42 13.49 -9.76
C TYR A 25 -8.67 14.97 -10.04
N ALA A 26 -9.51 15.63 -9.23
CA ALA A 26 -9.83 17.04 -9.41
C ALA A 26 -8.61 17.94 -9.19
N LEU A 27 -7.84 17.68 -8.12
CA LEU A 27 -6.61 18.42 -7.84
C LEU A 27 -5.49 18.04 -8.80
N GLY A 28 -5.42 16.78 -9.25
CA GLY A 28 -4.48 16.38 -10.30
C GLY A 28 -4.72 17.13 -11.61
N ALA A 29 -5.97 17.40 -11.97
CA ALA A 29 -6.31 18.19 -13.15
C ALA A 29 -5.97 19.69 -13.02
N GLU A 30 -5.72 20.18 -11.81
CA GLU A 30 -5.30 21.56 -11.52
C GLU A 30 -3.81 21.65 -11.13
N ASP A 31 -3.06 20.54 -11.21
CA ASP A 31 -1.66 20.43 -10.78
C ASP A 31 -1.43 20.77 -9.29
N LEU A 32 -2.46 20.57 -8.45
CA LEU A 32 -2.43 20.91 -7.02
C LEU A 32 -2.27 19.68 -6.11
N TRP A 33 -2.39 18.46 -6.66
CA TRP A 33 -2.37 17.23 -5.85
C TRP A 33 -1.03 16.99 -5.12
N CYS A 34 0.07 17.45 -5.71
CA CYS A 34 1.41 17.35 -5.13
C CYS A 34 1.53 18.09 -3.77
N HIS A 35 0.69 19.08 -3.49
CA HIS A 35 0.68 19.80 -2.21
C HIS A 35 0.03 19.02 -1.06
N ILE A 36 -0.66 17.92 -1.35
CA ILE A 36 -1.35 17.08 -0.35
C ILE A 36 -0.59 15.79 -0.10
N ASN A 37 0.02 15.26 -1.16
CA ASN A 37 0.56 13.92 -1.09
C ASN A 37 1.80 13.86 -0.19
N THR A 38 1.95 12.76 0.54
CA THR A 38 3.18 12.43 1.29
C THR A 38 4.01 11.35 0.59
N GLY A 39 3.63 11.01 -0.65
CA GLY A 39 4.30 10.01 -1.45
C GLY A 39 5.75 10.36 -1.73
N THR A 40 6.59 9.34 -1.65
CA THR A 40 8.02 9.41 -1.91
C THR A 40 8.42 8.60 -3.14
N ASP A 41 7.44 8.01 -3.84
CA ASP A 41 7.71 7.16 -5.01
C ASP A 41 8.17 8.01 -6.19
N PRO A 42 9.45 7.93 -6.59
CA PRO A 42 9.98 8.73 -7.69
C PRO A 42 9.48 8.25 -9.06
N LEU A 43 8.83 7.09 -9.15
CA LEU A 43 8.31 6.53 -10.41
C LEU A 43 6.86 6.95 -10.70
N ASP A 44 6.17 7.54 -9.73
CA ASP A 44 4.83 8.09 -9.91
C ASP A 44 4.88 9.63 -9.80
N PRO A 45 5.00 10.36 -10.91
CA PRO A 45 5.11 11.82 -10.89
C PRO A 45 3.84 12.50 -10.34
N LEU A 46 2.68 11.82 -10.36
CA LEU A 46 1.49 12.32 -9.68
C LEU A 46 1.58 12.15 -8.15
N ASN A 47 2.48 11.33 -7.64
CA ASN A 47 2.67 11.12 -6.23
C ASN A 47 3.89 11.86 -5.65
N PHE A 48 4.49 12.79 -6.38
CA PHE A 48 5.58 13.60 -5.83
C PHE A 48 5.06 14.63 -4.83
N VAL A 49 5.64 14.66 -3.62
CA VAL A 49 5.33 15.70 -2.63
C VAL A 49 5.95 17.04 -3.02
N SER A 50 5.14 18.08 -3.09
CA SER A 50 5.58 19.45 -3.26
C SER A 50 6.05 19.99 -1.91
N ILE A 51 7.36 20.17 -1.76
CA ILE A 51 7.97 20.71 -0.54
C ILE A 51 8.14 22.21 -0.72
N LYS A 52 7.72 22.98 0.28
CA LYS A 52 7.94 24.43 0.30
C LYS A 52 9.44 24.72 0.10
N PRO A 53 9.82 25.48 -0.94
CA PRO A 53 11.21 25.82 -1.17
C PRO A 53 11.80 26.54 0.04
N LEU A 54 13.06 26.24 0.37
CA LEU A 54 13.82 26.94 1.39
C LEU A 54 14.94 27.73 0.71
N PRO A 55 15.15 29.00 1.09
CA PRO A 55 16.26 29.78 0.55
C PRO A 55 17.59 29.21 1.06
N ALA A 56 18.63 29.27 0.23
CA ALA A 56 19.99 28.83 0.59
C ALA A 56 20.53 29.61 1.81
N VAL A 57 20.16 30.88 1.93
CA VAL A 57 20.44 31.74 3.09
C VAL A 57 19.14 32.32 3.62
N VAL A 58 18.70 31.87 4.79
CA VAL A 58 17.40 32.22 5.39
C VAL A 58 17.17 33.73 5.53
N THR A 59 18.23 34.47 5.83
CA THR A 59 18.15 35.92 6.08
C THR A 59 18.15 36.76 4.80
N GLN A 60 18.52 36.18 3.66
CA GLN A 60 18.64 36.88 2.38
C GLN A 60 18.25 35.97 1.21
N PRO A 61 16.95 35.66 1.04
CA PRO A 61 16.48 34.95 -0.14
C PRO A 61 16.78 35.77 -1.39
N THR A 62 17.23 35.09 -2.44
CA THR A 62 17.33 35.69 -3.78
C THR A 62 15.93 35.98 -4.35
N ASP A 63 15.85 36.82 -5.39
CA ASP A 63 14.57 37.11 -6.06
C ASP A 63 13.94 35.85 -6.68
N ILE A 64 14.78 34.94 -7.18
CA ILE A 64 14.35 33.65 -7.74
C ILE A 64 13.73 32.78 -6.64
N GLU A 65 14.41 32.62 -5.50
CA GLU A 65 13.90 31.85 -4.35
C GLU A 65 12.63 32.48 -3.79
N THR A 66 12.60 33.81 -3.66
CA THR A 66 11.41 34.55 -3.20
C THR A 66 10.21 34.30 -4.10
N THR A 67 10.43 34.30 -5.42
CA THR A 67 9.37 34.01 -6.41
C THR A 67 8.90 32.57 -6.30
N ALA A 68 9.81 31.61 -6.19
CA ALA A 68 9.46 30.20 -6.01
C ALA A 68 8.65 29.95 -4.73
N ILE A 69 9.05 30.55 -3.61
CA ILE A 69 8.34 30.46 -2.33
C ILE A 69 6.94 31.07 -2.44
N ARG A 70 6.81 32.24 -3.07
CA ARG A 70 5.51 32.91 -3.24
C ARG A 70 4.57 32.09 -4.12
N ASN A 71 5.06 31.56 -5.24
CA ASN A 71 4.25 30.72 -6.12
C ASN A 71 3.77 29.47 -5.38
N TRP A 72 4.66 28.80 -4.66
CA TRP A 72 4.31 27.64 -3.83
C TRP A 72 3.23 27.97 -2.80
N LEU A 73 3.33 29.11 -2.10
CA LEU A 73 2.33 29.55 -1.12
C LEU A 73 0.97 29.86 -1.76
N VAL A 74 0.97 30.47 -2.96
CA VAL A 74 -0.26 30.74 -3.70
C VAL A 74 -0.96 29.44 -4.07
N ASP A 75 -0.22 28.44 -4.53
CA ASP A 75 -0.78 27.15 -4.92
C ASP A 75 -1.24 26.33 -3.71
N ASP A 76 -0.51 26.38 -2.58
CA ASP A 76 -0.95 25.82 -1.29
C ASP A 76 -2.29 26.44 -0.83
N ILE A 77 -2.43 27.76 -0.89
CA ILE A 77 -3.67 28.46 -0.52
C ILE A 77 -4.82 28.09 -1.47
N LYS A 78 -4.57 28.04 -2.80
CA LYS A 78 -5.59 27.62 -3.78
C LYS A 78 -6.07 26.20 -3.49
N MET A 79 -5.14 25.29 -3.25
CA MET A 79 -5.41 23.91 -2.91
C MET A 79 -6.25 23.81 -1.62
N LYS A 80 -5.87 24.52 -0.57
CA LYS A 80 -6.63 24.58 0.69
C LYS A 80 -8.03 25.14 0.50
N GLY A 81 -8.17 26.23 -0.24
CA GLY A 81 -9.46 26.83 -0.58
C GLY A 81 -10.35 25.88 -1.39
N PHE A 82 -9.76 25.12 -2.32
CA PHE A 82 -10.44 24.10 -3.10
C PHE A 82 -11.02 23.01 -2.20
N ILE A 83 -10.18 22.39 -1.36
CA ILE A 83 -10.63 21.36 -0.42
C ILE A 83 -11.70 21.90 0.52
N HIS A 84 -11.49 23.08 1.09
CA HIS A 84 -12.42 23.70 2.03
C HIS A 84 -13.82 23.81 1.44
N HIS A 85 -13.96 24.10 0.14
CA HIS A 85 -15.26 24.15 -0.55
C HIS A 85 -16.03 22.82 -0.49
N PHE A 86 -15.33 21.69 -0.46
CA PHE A 86 -15.90 20.34 -0.42
C PHE A 86 -15.93 19.72 0.99
N LEU A 87 -15.70 20.50 2.04
CA LEU A 87 -15.91 20.07 3.43
C LEU A 87 -17.27 20.56 3.93
N SER A 88 -17.99 19.71 4.66
CA SER A 88 -19.18 20.15 5.41
C SER A 88 -18.82 21.03 6.60
N THR A 89 -19.75 21.86 7.06
CA THR A 89 -19.54 22.81 8.17
C THR A 89 -18.96 22.18 9.44
N PRO A 90 -19.44 21.02 9.92
CA PRO A 90 -18.86 20.40 11.12
C PRO A 90 -17.39 20.02 10.94
N ILE A 91 -17.02 19.51 9.76
CA ILE A 91 -15.65 19.10 9.46
C ILE A 91 -14.73 20.32 9.36
N ARG A 92 -15.19 21.42 8.75
CA ARG A 92 -14.45 22.70 8.70
C ARG A 92 -14.12 23.22 10.10
N GLN A 93 -15.04 23.07 11.06
CA GLN A 93 -14.84 23.51 12.44
C GLN A 93 -13.87 22.62 13.22
N MET A 94 -13.77 21.35 12.85
CA MET A 94 -12.86 20.39 13.50
C MET A 94 -11.42 20.46 13.00
N ILE A 95 -11.20 21.05 11.82
CA ILE A 95 -9.91 21.02 11.12
C ILE A 95 -9.57 22.44 10.65
N PRO A 96 -8.97 23.26 11.53
CA PRO A 96 -8.77 24.67 11.24
C PRO A 96 -7.80 24.91 10.08
N ASP A 97 -6.74 24.11 9.94
CA ASP A 97 -5.68 24.38 8.94
C ASP A 97 -4.90 23.14 8.43
N ASP A 98 -5.02 21.98 9.07
CA ASP A 98 -4.15 20.84 8.80
C ASP A 98 -4.86 19.72 8.02
N GLN A 99 -4.58 19.64 6.73
CA GLN A 99 -5.13 18.59 5.85
C GLN A 99 -4.57 17.20 6.16
N GLU A 100 -3.39 17.12 6.75
CA GLU A 100 -2.84 15.87 7.25
C GLU A 100 -3.74 15.31 8.36
N LEU A 101 -4.40 16.20 9.12
CA LEU A 101 -5.42 15.85 10.11
C LEU A 101 -6.69 15.27 9.46
N ILE A 102 -7.11 15.70 8.26
CA ILE A 102 -8.23 15.08 7.53
C ILE A 102 -7.88 13.63 7.18
N GLY A 103 -6.69 13.41 6.62
CA GLY A 103 -6.17 12.08 6.34
C GLY A 103 -6.03 11.22 7.59
N CYS A 104 -5.56 11.80 8.69
CA CYS A 104 -5.38 11.10 9.95
C CYS A 104 -6.68 10.89 10.75
N HIS A 105 -7.72 11.70 10.54
CA HIS A 105 -8.98 11.61 11.26
C HIS A 105 -9.98 10.72 10.52
N TYR A 106 -10.01 10.81 9.19
CA TYR A 106 -10.95 10.05 8.35
C TYR A 106 -10.30 8.86 7.64
N GLY A 107 -9.01 8.96 7.27
CA GLY A 107 -8.26 7.85 6.66
C GLY A 107 -7.69 6.87 7.68
N ARG A 108 -7.32 7.35 8.87
CA ARG A 108 -6.90 6.50 9.98
C ARG A 108 -8.17 5.99 10.69
N LYS A 109 -8.33 4.67 10.67
CA LYS A 109 -9.12 3.90 11.65
C LYS A 109 -10.65 3.97 11.52
N ASN A 110 -11.21 3.70 10.34
CA ASN A 110 -12.46 2.93 10.39
C ASN A 110 -12.13 1.50 10.87
N LEU A 111 -11.93 1.35 12.19
CA LEU A 111 -11.64 0.07 12.83
C LEU A 111 -12.70 -0.96 12.49
N GLY A 112 -13.96 -0.53 12.31
CA GLY A 112 -15.05 -1.37 11.84
C GLY A 112 -14.77 -1.94 10.45
N THR A 113 -14.42 -1.09 9.47
CA THR A 113 -14.09 -1.54 8.11
C THR A 113 -12.83 -2.40 8.08
N GLN A 114 -11.78 -2.04 8.83
CA GLN A 114 -10.58 -2.87 8.95
C GLN A 114 -10.88 -4.23 9.57
N PHE A 115 -11.71 -4.25 10.61
CA PHE A 115 -12.17 -5.49 11.24
C PHE A 115 -12.97 -6.36 10.27
N ILE A 116 -13.88 -5.77 9.50
CA ILE A 116 -14.65 -6.48 8.46
C ILE A 116 -13.71 -7.07 7.41
N ILE A 117 -12.73 -6.31 6.91
CA ILE A 117 -11.79 -6.80 5.89
C ILE A 117 -10.88 -7.89 6.45
N ARG A 118 -10.38 -7.76 7.69
CA ARG A 118 -9.62 -8.83 8.36
C ARG A 118 -10.46 -10.08 8.56
N LYS A 119 -11.75 -9.94 8.88
CA LYS A 119 -12.68 -11.07 8.98
C LYS A 119 -12.90 -11.74 7.62
N GLN A 120 -13.01 -10.96 6.54
CA GLN A 120 -13.11 -11.48 5.18
C GLN A 120 -11.84 -12.24 4.78
N LEU A 121 -10.66 -11.65 4.99
CA LEU A 121 -9.37 -12.31 4.76
C LEU A 121 -9.26 -13.63 5.52
N ALA A 122 -9.62 -13.65 6.81
CA ALA A 122 -9.55 -14.86 7.64
C ALA A 122 -10.53 -15.97 7.20
N ALA A 123 -11.60 -15.61 6.47
CA ALA A 123 -12.61 -16.51 5.94
C ALA A 123 -12.32 -16.98 4.50
N LEU A 124 -11.41 -16.30 3.79
CA LEU A 124 -10.95 -16.75 2.48
C LEU A 124 -10.31 -18.12 2.60
N HIS A 125 -10.65 -19.00 1.66
CA HIS A 125 -10.01 -20.28 1.49
C HIS A 125 -10.01 -20.65 0.02
N MET A 126 -8.99 -21.39 -0.36
CA MET A 126 -8.90 -21.99 -1.68
C MET A 126 -9.56 -23.36 -1.63
N LYS A 127 -10.54 -23.59 -2.51
CA LYS A 127 -11.26 -24.86 -2.56
C LYS A 127 -10.39 -25.96 -3.17
N ASP A 128 -9.77 -25.67 -4.30
CA ASP A 128 -8.94 -26.57 -5.09
C ASP A 128 -8.02 -25.76 -6.03
N ALA A 129 -7.28 -26.46 -6.88
CA ALA A 129 -6.34 -25.83 -7.80
C ALA A 129 -7.01 -24.87 -8.82
N PRO A 130 -8.14 -25.20 -9.47
CA PRO A 130 -8.88 -24.25 -10.32
C PRO A 130 -9.29 -22.95 -9.62
N ASP A 131 -9.56 -23.01 -8.31
CA ASP A 131 -9.96 -21.86 -7.50
C ASP A 131 -8.81 -20.89 -7.17
N ALA A 132 -7.55 -21.23 -7.50
CA ALA A 132 -6.37 -20.47 -7.11
C ALA A 132 -6.38 -19.01 -7.60
N SER A 133 -6.80 -18.77 -8.84
CA SER A 133 -6.85 -17.41 -9.41
C SER A 133 -7.84 -16.52 -8.65
N ARG A 134 -9.04 -17.03 -8.34
CA ARG A 134 -10.05 -16.32 -7.54
C ARG A 134 -9.50 -16.04 -6.14
N TYR A 135 -8.95 -17.06 -5.49
CA TYR A 135 -8.39 -16.95 -4.15
C TYR A 135 -7.28 -15.89 -4.08
N MET A 136 -6.30 -15.90 -5.01
CA MET A 136 -5.24 -14.89 -5.06
C MET A 136 -5.77 -13.48 -5.33
N GLY A 137 -6.69 -13.33 -6.28
CA GLY A 137 -7.26 -12.04 -6.65
C GLY A 137 -8.00 -11.37 -5.49
N GLU A 138 -8.82 -12.13 -4.77
CA GLU A 138 -9.53 -11.64 -3.58
C GLU A 138 -8.55 -11.28 -2.45
N HIS A 139 -7.53 -12.11 -2.22
CA HIS A 139 -6.54 -11.87 -1.17
C HIS A 139 -5.72 -10.61 -1.46
N LEU A 140 -5.30 -10.39 -2.71
CA LEU A 140 -4.59 -9.19 -3.14
C LEU A 140 -5.48 -7.95 -3.02
N SER A 141 -6.73 -8.02 -3.46
CA SER A 141 -7.68 -6.90 -3.38
C SER A 141 -7.90 -6.44 -1.94
N LEU A 142 -8.19 -7.38 -1.03
CA LEU A 142 -8.42 -7.07 0.39
C LEU A 142 -7.14 -6.55 1.07
N ARG A 143 -5.98 -7.12 0.73
CA ARG A 143 -4.68 -6.64 1.22
C ARG A 143 -4.39 -5.21 0.76
N CYS A 144 -4.57 -4.90 -0.53
CA CYS A 144 -4.38 -3.55 -1.05
C CYS A 144 -5.29 -2.55 -0.32
N ARG A 145 -6.55 -2.90 -0.10
CA ARG A 145 -7.49 -2.06 0.64
C ARG A 145 -7.07 -1.81 2.09
N LEU A 146 -6.47 -2.80 2.76
CA LEU A 146 -5.87 -2.62 4.09
C LEU A 146 -4.66 -1.68 4.07
N LEU A 147 -3.79 -1.78 3.06
CA LEU A 147 -2.62 -0.92 2.91
C LEU A 147 -3.03 0.52 2.59
N GLU A 148 -4.05 0.72 1.74
CA GLU A 148 -4.62 2.03 1.42
C GLU A 148 -5.22 2.74 2.65
N MET A 149 -5.74 1.98 3.62
CA MET A 149 -6.22 2.48 4.91
C MET A 149 -5.09 2.76 5.92
N GLY A 150 -3.82 2.67 5.52
CA GLY A 150 -2.67 2.93 6.37
C GLY A 150 -2.50 1.92 7.51
N THR A 151 -2.99 0.69 7.32
CA THR A 151 -2.83 -0.36 8.33
C THR A 151 -1.45 -1.00 8.26
N ASN A 152 -0.89 -1.33 9.44
CA ASN A 152 0.30 -2.16 9.54
C ASN A 152 -0.07 -3.61 9.24
N PHE A 153 -0.22 -3.96 7.97
CA PHE A 153 -0.37 -5.33 7.50
C PHE A 153 0.99 -5.81 6.98
N SER A 154 1.71 -6.58 7.79
CA SER A 154 3.09 -6.95 7.50
C SER A 154 3.17 -7.94 6.33
N LYS A 155 4.35 -8.04 5.71
CA LYS A 155 4.59 -8.98 4.61
C LYS A 155 4.47 -10.42 5.12
N GLU A 156 4.93 -10.66 6.35
CA GLU A 156 4.91 -11.95 7.04
C GLU A 156 3.47 -12.39 7.33
N GLU A 157 2.66 -11.49 7.90
CA GLU A 157 1.23 -11.76 8.14
C GLU A 157 0.51 -12.06 6.81
N SER A 158 0.86 -11.35 5.74
CA SER A 158 0.28 -11.58 4.42
C SER A 158 0.60 -13.00 3.90
N VAL A 159 1.85 -13.45 4.03
CA VAL A 159 2.27 -14.80 3.62
C VAL A 159 1.65 -15.87 4.52
N PHE A 160 1.64 -15.64 5.83
CA PHE A 160 1.04 -16.57 6.79
C PHE A 160 -0.45 -16.80 6.50
N GLN A 161 -1.21 -15.73 6.21
CA GLN A 161 -2.63 -15.88 5.88
C GLN A 161 -2.85 -16.65 4.58
N LEU A 162 -2.03 -16.41 3.54
CA LEU A 162 -2.10 -17.15 2.28
C LEU A 162 -1.95 -18.66 2.49
N LEU A 163 -0.97 -19.07 3.31
CA LEU A 163 -0.64 -20.49 3.55
C LEU A 163 -1.62 -21.18 4.51
N THR A 164 -2.22 -20.43 5.43
CA THR A 164 -3.11 -21.00 6.45
C THR A 164 -4.37 -21.62 5.84
N ARG A 165 -4.82 -21.10 4.69
CA ARG A 165 -6.11 -21.44 4.06
C ARG A 165 -5.99 -22.14 2.72
N LEU A 166 -4.83 -22.75 2.47
CA LEU A 166 -4.65 -23.69 1.37
C LEU A 166 -5.46 -24.99 1.60
N PRO A 167 -5.77 -25.74 0.53
CA PRO A 167 -6.45 -27.02 0.61
C PRO A 167 -5.70 -28.02 1.50
N GLN A 168 -6.45 -28.94 2.12
CA GLN A 168 -5.89 -29.93 3.05
C GLN A 168 -5.54 -31.26 2.38
N HIS A 169 -5.66 -31.40 1.07
CA HIS A 169 -5.23 -32.62 0.39
C HIS A 169 -3.70 -32.78 0.41
N PRO A 170 -3.17 -34.01 0.28
CA PRO A 170 -1.76 -34.30 0.54
C PRO A 170 -0.76 -33.43 -0.23
N GLU A 171 -1.05 -33.13 -1.50
CA GLU A 171 -0.20 -32.32 -2.37
C GLU A 171 0.00 -30.89 -1.82
N TRP A 172 -1.09 -30.22 -1.41
CA TRP A 172 -0.97 -28.87 -0.80
C TRP A 172 -0.37 -28.90 0.59
N ARG A 173 -0.57 -29.97 1.37
CA ARG A 173 0.11 -30.11 2.65
C ARG A 173 1.61 -30.20 2.46
N MET A 174 2.08 -30.99 1.49
CA MET A 174 3.49 -31.09 1.14
C MET A 174 4.05 -29.75 0.64
N PHE A 175 3.35 -29.10 -0.30
CA PHE A 175 3.72 -27.77 -0.79
C PHE A 175 3.82 -26.75 0.35
N LYS A 176 2.80 -26.69 1.22
CA LYS A 176 2.77 -25.78 2.37
C LYS A 176 3.97 -26.00 3.28
N SER A 177 4.27 -27.25 3.64
CA SER A 177 5.43 -27.57 4.47
C SER A 177 6.76 -27.17 3.83
N GLN A 178 6.90 -27.29 2.50
CA GLN A 178 8.09 -26.81 1.78
C GLN A 178 8.24 -25.29 1.89
N ILE A 179 7.15 -24.55 1.72
CA ILE A 179 7.18 -23.08 1.84
C ILE A 179 7.48 -22.66 3.29
N GLU A 180 6.84 -23.29 4.27
CA GLU A 180 7.11 -23.04 5.69
C GLU A 180 8.57 -23.34 6.07
N GLN A 181 9.16 -24.40 5.50
CA GLN A 181 10.57 -24.70 5.67
C GLN A 181 11.47 -23.67 5.01
N CYS A 182 11.14 -23.17 3.80
CA CYS A 182 11.87 -22.07 3.18
C CYS A 182 11.86 -20.83 4.06
N LEU A 183 10.69 -20.46 4.61
CA LEU A 183 10.56 -19.35 5.54
C LEU A 183 11.45 -19.56 6.77
N HIS A 184 11.40 -20.74 7.39
CA HIS A 184 12.23 -21.04 8.56
C HIS A 184 13.74 -20.89 8.27
N ASN A 185 14.19 -21.37 7.12
CA ASN A 185 15.60 -21.31 6.72
C ASN A 185 16.07 -19.87 6.43
N GLU A 186 15.20 -19.04 5.85
CA GLU A 186 15.47 -17.62 5.61
C GLU A 186 15.61 -16.82 6.91
N TYR A 187 14.73 -17.06 7.89
CA TYR A 187 14.78 -16.36 9.19
C TYR A 187 15.87 -16.87 10.13
N SER A 188 16.30 -18.13 9.98
CA SER A 188 17.31 -18.74 10.85
C SER A 188 18.75 -18.45 10.42
N GLY A 189 18.98 -17.72 9.31
CA GLY A 189 20.31 -17.42 8.81
C GLY A 189 21.19 -18.67 8.68
N THR A 190 20.60 -19.80 8.31
CA THR A 190 21.31 -21.08 8.35
C THR A 190 22.29 -21.13 7.18
N VAL A 191 23.53 -20.73 7.46
CA VAL A 191 24.69 -20.96 6.62
C VAL A 191 24.82 -22.46 6.41
N ILE A 192 24.41 -22.96 5.25
CA ILE A 192 24.82 -24.29 4.82
C ILE A 192 26.28 -24.14 4.37
N THR A 193 27.23 -24.26 5.30
CA THR A 193 28.62 -24.52 4.95
C THR A 193 28.70 -25.96 4.45
N SER A 194 28.55 -26.16 3.14
CA SER A 194 29.02 -27.40 2.51
C SER A 194 30.55 -27.38 2.56
N THR A 195 31.14 -28.10 3.50
CA THR A 195 32.57 -28.39 3.49
C THR A 195 32.88 -29.31 2.31
N LEU A 196 33.30 -28.74 1.19
CA LEU A 196 34.11 -29.44 0.20
C LEU A 196 35.58 -29.17 0.53
N ASN A 197 36.34 -30.26 0.59
CA ASN A 197 37.72 -30.31 1.02
C ASN A 197 38.63 -29.35 0.24
N ASN A 198 39.66 -28.88 0.93
CA ASN A 198 40.83 -28.11 0.46
C ASN A 198 40.62 -26.62 0.15
N GLY A 199 40.84 -25.79 1.17
CA GLY A 199 41.86 -24.73 1.07
C GLY A 199 41.47 -23.39 0.45
N SER A 200 40.20 -23.11 0.15
CA SER A 200 39.77 -21.75 -0.23
C SER A 200 38.40 -21.43 0.38
N SER A 201 38.38 -20.51 1.32
CA SER A 201 37.14 -19.96 1.88
C SER A 201 36.65 -18.86 0.93
N ILE A 202 35.67 -19.18 0.09
CA ILE A 202 34.94 -18.19 -0.69
C ILE A 202 33.77 -17.74 0.17
N SER A 203 33.84 -16.53 0.74
CA SER A 203 32.70 -15.89 1.37
C SER A 203 31.73 -15.46 0.27
N ALA A 204 30.73 -16.29 -0.02
CA ALA A 204 29.59 -15.90 -0.83
C ALA A 204 28.58 -15.21 0.09
N THR A 205 28.43 -13.90 -0.04
CA THR A 205 27.29 -13.16 0.51
C THR A 205 26.04 -13.59 -0.23
N PHE A 206 25.29 -14.54 0.32
CA PHE A 206 23.94 -14.83 -0.17
C PHE A 206 23.06 -13.63 0.18
N GLN A 207 22.64 -12.87 -0.82
CA GLN A 207 21.53 -11.95 -0.68
C GLN A 207 20.28 -12.79 -0.37
N HIS A 208 19.93 -12.86 0.92
CA HIS A 208 18.66 -13.42 1.34
C HIS A 208 17.55 -12.52 0.84
N ASN A 209 16.81 -12.98 -0.17
CA ASN A 209 15.57 -12.35 -0.60
C ASN A 209 14.43 -12.92 0.24
N PRO A 210 13.95 -12.20 1.29
CA PRO A 210 12.89 -12.71 2.14
C PRO A 210 11.63 -12.97 1.30
N MET A 211 10.96 -14.08 1.57
CA MET A 211 9.75 -14.46 0.85
C MET A 211 8.69 -13.37 0.94
N THR A 212 8.35 -12.82 -0.23
CA THR A 212 7.32 -11.79 -0.36
C THR A 212 5.96 -12.41 -0.65
N PHE A 213 4.90 -11.62 -0.43
CA PHE A 213 3.54 -11.98 -0.87
C PHE A 213 3.51 -12.36 -2.36
N GLU A 214 4.18 -11.59 -3.23
CA GLU A 214 4.19 -11.85 -4.68
C GLU A 214 4.92 -13.15 -5.04
N SER A 215 6.05 -13.43 -4.37
CA SER A 215 6.79 -14.67 -4.56
C SER A 215 5.96 -15.88 -4.11
N CYS A 216 5.32 -15.80 -2.94
CA CYS A 216 4.44 -16.85 -2.43
C CYS A 216 3.22 -17.06 -3.34
N SER A 217 2.56 -15.99 -3.77
CA SER A 217 1.44 -15.99 -4.71
C SER A 217 1.80 -16.70 -6.03
N THR A 218 2.96 -16.33 -6.60
CA THR A 218 3.47 -16.96 -7.83
C THR A 218 3.67 -18.46 -7.66
N ARG A 219 4.24 -18.90 -6.53
CA ARG A 219 4.44 -20.33 -6.24
C ARG A 219 3.12 -21.08 -6.09
N ILE A 220 2.13 -20.48 -5.42
CA ILE A 220 0.78 -21.07 -5.28
C ILE A 220 0.12 -21.23 -6.65
N CYS A 221 0.16 -20.20 -7.50
CA CYS A 221 -0.38 -20.28 -8.86
C CYS A 221 0.34 -21.33 -9.72
N GLY A 222 1.66 -21.45 -9.59
CA GLY A 222 2.45 -22.48 -10.28
C GLY A 222 2.07 -23.89 -9.84
N GLU A 223 1.93 -24.11 -8.54
CA GLU A 223 1.52 -25.40 -7.97
C GLU A 223 0.08 -25.78 -8.38
N ALA A 224 -0.84 -24.80 -8.38
CA ALA A 224 -2.20 -25.01 -8.88
C ALA A 224 -2.18 -25.44 -10.36
N SER A 225 -1.39 -24.76 -11.19
CA SER A 225 -1.26 -25.08 -12.62
C SER A 225 -0.70 -26.49 -12.82
N ARG A 226 0.30 -26.89 -12.03
CA ARG A 226 0.88 -28.24 -12.05
C ARG A 226 -0.19 -29.31 -11.77
N GLN A 227 -0.96 -29.14 -10.69
CA GLN A 227 -2.02 -30.10 -10.31
C GLN A 227 -3.16 -30.19 -11.32
N MET A 228 -3.48 -29.10 -12.03
CA MET A 228 -4.47 -29.15 -13.10
C MET A 228 -3.98 -29.94 -14.31
N ASN A 229 -2.69 -29.81 -14.65
CA ASN A 229 -2.09 -30.49 -15.80
C ASN A 229 -1.87 -31.99 -15.57
N GLU A 230 -1.70 -32.43 -14.32
CA GLU A 230 -1.51 -33.84 -13.96
C GLU A 230 -2.81 -34.66 -13.88
N LYS A 231 -3.97 -34.00 -13.92
CA LYS A 231 -5.30 -34.64 -13.86
C LYS A 231 -5.91 -34.93 -15.24
N HIS A 232 -5.20 -34.64 -16.32
CA HIS A 232 -5.57 -34.90 -17.72
C HIS A 232 -4.61 -35.89 -18.35
#